data_AF-A0A957XZ36-F1
#
_entry.id   AF-A0A957XZ36-F1
#
_cell.length_a   1.000
_cell.length_b   1.000
_cell.length_c   1.000
_cell.angle_alpha   90.00
_cell.angle_beta   90.00
_cell.angle_gamma   90.00
#
_symmetry.space_group_name_H-M   'P 1'
#
loop_
_entity.id
_entity.type
_entity.pdbx_description
1 polymer ?
#
loop_
_entity_poly.entity_id
_entity_poly.type
_entity_poly.pdbx_seq_one_letter_code
_entity_poly.pdbx_strand_id
1 'polypeptide(L)'
;MDTSIFTPLEVWFVVGSQHLYGPETLAQVAANSAVIAESLNSSGKLPVKVVLQPTVKTPEEIYNVCQAANSAPNCIGLICWMHTF
;
A
#
# COMPACT_ATOMS: atom_id res chain seq x y z
N MET A 1 15.46 15.76 14.80
CA MET A 1 15.31 14.40 15.35
C MET A 1 16.09 13.47 14.44
N ASP A 2 16.86 12.56 15.01
CA ASP A 2 17.50 11.48 14.25
C ASP A 2 16.41 10.50 13.78
N THR A 3 16.32 10.27 12.46
CA THR A 3 15.35 9.36 11.85
C THR A 3 15.98 8.09 11.30
N SER A 4 17.27 7.86 11.58
CA SER A 4 18.01 6.67 11.11
C SER A 4 17.38 5.35 11.56
N ILE A 5 16.70 5.34 12.71
CA ILE A 5 15.94 4.18 13.22
C ILE A 5 14.81 3.74 12.27
N PHE A 6 14.33 4.61 11.39
CA PHE A 6 13.23 4.35 10.47
C PHE A 6 13.68 3.83 9.10
N THR A 7 14.97 3.90 8.77
CA THR A 7 15.51 3.48 7.47
C THR A 7 15.18 2.04 7.06
N PRO A 8 15.20 1.01 7.95
CA PRO A 8 14.81 -0.34 7.56
C PRO A 8 13.29 -0.56 7.56
N LEU A 9 12.50 0.40 8.05
CA LEU A 9 11.07 0.24 8.31
C LEU A 9 10.24 0.67 7.10
N GLU A 10 9.08 0.04 6.98
CA GLU A 10 8.17 0.25 5.87
C GLU A 10 6.72 0.41 6.36
N VAL A 11 5.97 1.19 5.58
CA VAL A 11 4.51 1.25 5.67
C VAL A 11 3.94 0.69 4.38
N TRP A 12 2.94 -0.18 4.50
CA TRP A 12 2.32 -0.80 3.34
C TRP A 12 1.15 0.05 2.86
N PHE A 13 1.17 0.41 1.58
CA PHE A 13 0.08 1.12 0.95
C PHE A 13 -0.88 0.11 0.31
N VAL A 14 -2.06 -0.03 0.92
CA VAL A 14 -3.08 -1.00 0.54
C VAL A 14 -4.20 -0.26 -0.17
N VAL A 15 -4.43 -0.64 -1.43
CA VAL A 15 -5.47 -0.02 -2.26
C VAL A 15 -6.64 -0.96 -2.43
N GLY A 16 -7.82 -0.51 -2.00
CA GLY A 16 -9.07 -1.26 -2.10
C GLY A 16 -9.82 -0.96 -3.39
N SER A 17 -10.40 -2.01 -3.98
CA SER A 17 -11.39 -1.92 -5.05
C SER A 17 -12.34 -3.13 -5.02
N GLN A 18 -13.06 -3.40 -6.11
CA GLN A 18 -13.93 -4.59 -6.25
C GLN A 18 -13.96 -5.09 -7.70
N HIS A 19 -14.24 -6.39 -7.87
CA HIS A 19 -14.26 -7.04 -9.19
C HIS A 19 -15.35 -6.51 -10.13
N LEU A 20 -16.40 -5.89 -9.59
CA LEU A 20 -17.53 -5.38 -10.37
C LEU A 20 -17.15 -4.25 -11.34
N TYR A 21 -16.00 -3.60 -11.14
CA TYR A 21 -15.55 -2.50 -11.98
C TYR A 21 -14.82 -2.91 -13.27
N GLY A 22 -14.57 -4.20 -13.46
CA GLY A 22 -13.92 -4.72 -14.67
C GLY A 22 -12.42 -4.41 -14.78
N PRO A 23 -11.74 -5.02 -15.77
CA PRO A 23 -10.28 -5.03 -15.86
C PRO A 23 -9.67 -3.66 -16.18
N GLU A 24 -10.33 -2.84 -17.00
CA GLU A 24 -9.83 -1.50 -17.36
C GLU A 24 -9.77 -0.58 -16.13
N THR A 25 -10.84 -0.54 -15.33
CA THR A 25 -10.86 0.24 -14.09
C THR A 25 -9.80 -0.26 -13.11
N LEU A 26 -9.65 -1.57 -12.96
CA LEU A 26 -8.62 -2.14 -12.07
C LEU A 26 -7.20 -1.81 -12.55
N ALA A 27 -6.95 -1.76 -13.86
CA ALA A 27 -5.68 -1.31 -14.41
C ALA A 27 -5.42 0.17 -14.09
N GLN A 28 -6.44 1.03 -14.20
CA GLN A 28 -6.32 2.43 -13.83
C GLN A 28 -6.09 2.63 -12.32
N VAL A 29 -6.76 1.83 -11.47
CA VAL A 29 -6.52 1.82 -10.02
C VAL A 29 -5.06 1.48 -9.71
N ALA A 30 -4.52 0.44 -10.36
CA ALA A 30 -3.13 0.02 -10.20
C ALA A 30 -2.13 1.08 -10.70
N ALA A 31 -2.42 1.74 -11.83
CA ALA A 31 -1.57 2.81 -12.34
C ALA A 31 -1.55 4.03 -11.39
N ASN A 32 -2.72 4.44 -10.90
CA ASN A 32 -2.84 5.55 -9.96
C ASN A 32 -2.12 5.26 -8.63
N SER A 33 -2.27 4.05 -8.10
CA SER A 33 -1.65 3.66 -6.84
C SER A 33 -0.12 3.60 -6.93
N ALA A 34 0.42 3.15 -8.07
CA ALA A 34 1.86 3.18 -8.34
C ALA A 34 2.42 4.61 -8.34
N VAL A 35 1.77 5.54 -9.05
CA VAL A 35 2.17 6.95 -9.09
C VAL A 35 2.20 7.57 -7.69
N ILE A 36 1.19 7.29 -6.87
CA ILE A 36 1.13 7.80 -5.49
C ILE A 36 2.26 7.22 -4.64
N ALA A 37 2.46 5.91 -4.67
CA ALA A 37 3.52 5.27 -3.87
C ALA A 37 4.92 5.78 -4.26
N GLU A 38 5.19 5.93 -5.56
CA GLU A 38 6.44 6.48 -6.07
C GLU A 38 6.62 7.95 -5.67
N SER A 39 5.56 8.75 -5.77
CA SER A 39 5.59 10.17 -5.37
C SER A 39 5.85 10.33 -3.88
N LEU A 40 5.24 9.48 -3.03
CA LEU A 40 5.46 9.49 -1.58
C LEU A 40 6.92 9.13 -1.24
N ASN A 41 7.45 8.06 -1.84
CA ASN A 41 8.84 7.66 -1.64
C ASN A 41 9.83 8.74 -2.14
N SER A 42 9.58 9.32 -3.31
CA SER A 42 10.45 10.31 -3.94
C SER A 42 10.40 11.69 -3.26
N SER A 43 9.36 11.94 -2.45
CA SER A 43 9.20 13.23 -1.77
C SER A 43 10.30 13.53 -0.76
N GLY A 44 10.97 12.50 -0.22
CA GLY A 44 11.94 12.63 0.88
C GLY A 44 11.34 13.12 2.20
N LYS A 45 10.00 13.24 2.29
CA LYS A 45 9.31 13.76 3.49
C LYS A 45 8.98 12.66 4.50
N LEU A 46 8.97 11.40 4.06
CA LEU A 46 8.69 10.25 4.90
C LEU A 46 10.01 9.59 5.32
N PRO A 47 10.22 9.31 6.62
CA PRO A 47 11.43 8.65 7.10
C PRO A 47 11.43 7.12 6.88
N VAL A 48 10.36 6.60 6.28
CA VAL A 48 10.11 5.17 6.02
C VAL A 48 9.80 4.93 4.56
N LYS A 49 10.01 3.70 4.09
CA LYS A 49 9.65 3.28 2.73
C LYS A 49 8.13 3.03 2.64
N VAL A 50 7.50 3.51 1.57
CA VAL A 50 6.12 3.15 1.21
C VAL A 50 6.16 1.96 0.25
N VAL A 51 5.56 0.83 0.64
CA VAL A 51 5.50 -0.39 -0.17
C VAL A 51 4.09 -0.58 -0.68
N LEU A 52 3.88 -0.43 -1.98
CA LEU A 52 2.60 -0.69 -2.63
C LEU A 52 2.29 -2.19 -2.60
N GLN A 53 1.13 -2.55 -2.04
CA GLN A 53 0.59 -3.90 -2.09
C GLN A 53 -0.31 -4.08 -3.33
N PRO A 54 -0.52 -5.33 -3.80
CA PRO A 54 -1.53 -5.60 -4.83
C PRO A 54 -2.90 -5.05 -4.43
N THR A 55 -3.66 -4.51 -5.39
CA THR A 55 -5.02 -4.02 -5.15
C THR A 55 -5.88 -5.16 -4.60
N VAL A 56 -6.49 -4.95 -3.44
CA VAL A 56 -7.38 -5.93 -2.79
C VAL A 56 -8.83 -5.70 -3.21
N LYS A 57 -9.54 -6.79 -3.49
CA LYS A 57 -10.88 -6.81 -4.12
C LYS A 57 -11.85 -7.78 -3.43
N THR A 58 -11.33 -8.63 -2.55
CA THR A 58 -12.11 -9.61 -1.79
C THR A 58 -11.75 -9.58 -0.30
N PRO A 59 -12.64 -10.07 0.58
CA PRO A 59 -12.32 -10.22 2.00
C PRO A 59 -11.09 -11.09 2.26
N GLU A 60 -10.88 -12.14 1.45
CA GLU A 60 -9.73 -13.04 1.59
C GLU A 60 -8.41 -12.34 1.22
N GLU A 61 -8.40 -11.57 0.12
CA GLU A 61 -7.24 -10.76 -0.25
C GLU A 61 -6.89 -9.73 0.85
N ILE A 62 -7.90 -9.07 1.44
CA ILE A 62 -7.72 -8.14 2.56
C ILE A 62 -7.14 -8.86 3.78
N TYR A 63 -7.72 -10.01 4.15
CA TYR A 63 -7.28 -10.80 5.29
C TYR A 63 -5.82 -11.25 5.14
N ASN A 64 -5.44 -11.71 3.95
CA ASN A 64 -4.08 -12.16 3.67
C ASN A 64 -3.06 -11.01 3.78
N VAL A 65 -3.41 -9.80 3.30
CA VAL A 65 -2.56 -8.62 3.48
C VAL A 65 -2.39 -8.28 4.96
N CYS A 66 -3.47 -8.31 5.76
CA CYS A 66 -3.39 -8.07 7.20
C CYS A 66 -2.50 -9.11 7.92
N GLN A 67 -2.64 -10.40 7.58
CA GLN A 67 -1.83 -11.47 8.15
C GLN A 67 -0.35 -11.32 7.79
N ALA A 68 -0.05 -10.97 6.53
CA ALA A 68 1.30 -10.74 6.06
C ALA A 68 1.93 -9.51 6.75
N ALA A 69 1.18 -8.42 6.89
CA ALA A 69 1.63 -7.22 7.59
C ALA A 69 1.96 -7.49 9.06
N ASN A 70 1.11 -8.26 9.76
CA ASN A 70 1.35 -8.65 11.16
C ASN A 70 2.63 -9.47 11.37
N SER A 71 3.07 -10.19 10.33
CA SER A 71 4.22 -11.11 10.40
C SER A 71 5.49 -10.50 9.79
N ALA A 72 5.39 -9.36 9.10
CA ALA A 72 6.51 -8.70 8.45
C ALA A 72 7.27 -7.83 9.47
N PRO A 73 8.53 -8.16 9.82
CA PRO A 73 9.24 -7.52 10.92
C PRO A 73 9.51 -6.02 10.71
N ASN A 74 9.54 -5.58 9.45
CA ASN A 74 9.79 -4.19 9.10
C ASN A 74 8.50 -3.40 8.82
N CYS A 75 7.35 -4.08 8.69
CA CYS A 75 6.08 -3.43 8.45
C CYS A 75 5.56 -2.82 9.75
N ILE A 76 5.59 -1.49 9.83
CA ILE A 76 5.17 -0.76 11.03
C ILE A 76 3.78 -0.13 10.93
N GLY A 77 3.11 -0.30 9.79
CA GLY A 77 1.74 0.19 9.62
C GLY A 77 1.19 0.03 8.21
N LEU A 78 -0.12 0.23 8.10
CA LEU A 78 -0.86 0.23 6.84
C LEU A 78 -1.38 1.63 6.54
N ILE A 79 -1.25 2.04 5.29
CA ILE A 79 -1.95 3.20 4.71
C ILE A 79 -3.02 2.63 3.79
N CYS A 80 -4.29 2.83 4.13
CA CYS A 80 -5.41 2.29 3.37
C CYS A 80 -6.06 3.38 2.52
N TRP A 81 -6.19 3.13 1.22
CA TRP A 81 -6.94 4.00 0.32
C TRP A 81 -7.93 3.19 -0.51
N MET A 82 -9.22 3.38 -0.24
CA MET A 82 -10.29 2.77 -1.02
C MET A 82 -10.49 3.64 -2.26
N HIS A 83 -9.78 3.28 -3.35
CA HIS A 83 -9.79 4.05 -4.60
C HIS A 83 -11.21 4.10 -5.18
N THR A 84 -11.88 2.95 -5.10
CA THR A 84 -13.29 2.82 -5.44
C THR A 84 -14.13 2.48 -4.20
N PHE A 85 -15.45 2.37 -4.38
CA PHE A 85 -16.33 1.78 -3.38
C PHE A 85 -16.04 0.28 -3.22
#